data_AF-A0A8K0CK52-F1
#
_entry.id   AF-A0A8K0CK52-F1
#
_cell.length_a   1.000
_cell.length_b   1.000
_cell.length_c   1.000
_cell.angle_alpha   90.00
_cell.angle_beta   90.00
_cell.angle_gamma   90.00
#
_symmetry.space_group_name_H-M   'P 1'
#
loop_
_entity.id
_entity.type
_entity.pdbx_description
1 polymer ?
#
loop_
_entity_poly.entity_id
_entity_poly.type
_entity_poly.pdbx_seq_one_letter_code
_entity_poly.pdbx_strand_id
1 'polypeptide(L)'
;TIIAFSPWFEMYVVLRTLLGFVSVSVVFSGFVLSVELVGGIWRIVAGVSYMFPVSVSYMTIAGIAWFFRDWRHLQLAVSLPGFIFVGLWWVLPESPLWLLAMGRTKELLSVLQHGAAVNRKELPHNIDKQLIPATENHTKPASVLDLFRTPRLRRNTFFLAIIWFTIYLVYYGLVLNLGNIGGDLYINSVSILIFILVLFVL
;
A
#
# COMPACT_ATOMS: atom_id res chain seq x y z
N THR A 1 11.70 15.07 -9.00
CA THR A 1 12.13 14.86 -7.60
C THR A 1 13.55 15.37 -7.43
N ILE A 2 13.93 15.87 -6.24
CA ILE A 2 15.26 16.46 -5.95
C ILE A 2 16.40 15.44 -6.22
N ILE A 3 16.10 14.14 -6.19
CA ILE A 3 17.00 13.02 -6.56
C ILE A 3 17.64 13.22 -7.95
N ALA A 4 16.90 13.73 -8.94
CA ALA A 4 17.45 13.90 -10.30
C ALA A 4 18.55 14.97 -10.37
N PHE A 5 18.60 15.87 -9.39
CA PHE A 5 19.57 16.95 -9.29
C PHE A 5 20.70 16.66 -8.30
N SER A 6 20.80 15.44 -7.76
CA SER A 6 21.87 15.07 -6.83
C SER A 6 23.25 15.15 -7.51
N PRO A 7 24.17 16.01 -7.05
CA PRO A 7 25.46 16.19 -7.71
C PRO A 7 26.54 15.20 -7.24
N TRP A 8 26.40 14.59 -6.06
CA TRP A 8 27.32 13.56 -5.54
C TRP A 8 26.56 12.30 -5.07
N PHE A 9 27.25 11.17 -5.06
CA PHE A 9 26.67 9.83 -4.80
C PHE A 9 26.01 9.71 -3.42
N GLU A 10 26.61 10.26 -2.36
CA GLU A 10 26.03 10.18 -1.00
C GLU A 10 24.65 10.84 -0.91
N MET A 11 24.46 12.00 -1.56
CA MET A 11 23.15 12.65 -1.60
C MET A 11 22.13 11.80 -2.36
N TYR A 12 22.54 11.16 -3.46
CA TYR A 12 21.68 10.24 -4.19
C TYR A 12 21.22 9.08 -3.31
N VAL A 13 22.14 8.44 -2.57
CA VAL A 13 21.84 7.33 -1.67
C VAL A 13 20.89 7.76 -0.56
N VAL A 14 21.16 8.88 0.13
CA VAL A 14 20.29 9.39 1.21
C VAL A 14 18.89 9.67 0.69
N LEU A 15 18.76 10.38 -0.43
CA LEU A 15 17.45 10.71 -1.00
C LEU A 15 16.70 9.46 -1.49
N ARG A 16 17.40 8.47 -2.04
CA ARG A 16 16.80 7.19 -2.45
C ARG A 16 16.29 6.40 -1.24
N THR A 17 17.06 6.38 -0.16
CA THR A 17 16.66 5.73 1.11
C THR A 17 15.40 6.37 1.68
N LEU A 18 15.37 7.71 1.75
CA LEU A 18 14.19 8.45 2.21
C LEU A 18 12.97 8.19 1.33
N LEU A 19 13.15 8.22 -0.01
CA LEU A 19 12.07 7.89 -0.94
C LEU A 19 11.56 6.46 -0.71
N GLY A 20 12.45 5.49 -0.47
CA GLY A 20 12.08 4.12 -0.15
C GLY A 20 11.21 4.01 1.09
N PHE A 21 11.61 4.67 2.18
CA PHE A 21 10.81 4.69 3.42
C PHE A 21 9.41 5.26 3.20
N VAL A 22 9.31 6.44 2.56
CA VAL A 22 8.03 7.08 2.28
C VAL A 22 7.17 6.21 1.36
N SER A 23 7.76 5.62 0.32
CA SER A 23 7.02 4.79 -0.64
C SER A 23 6.40 3.58 0.02
N VAL A 24 7.14 2.88 0.89
CA VAL A 24 6.63 1.72 1.63
C VAL A 24 5.49 2.12 2.56
N SER A 25 5.64 3.24 3.30
CA SER A 25 4.57 3.74 4.16
C SER A 25 3.29 4.06 3.39
N VAL A 26 3.41 4.74 2.24
CA VAL A 26 2.26 5.09 1.39
C VAL A 26 1.54 3.84 0.89
N VAL A 27 2.28 2.81 0.44
CA VAL A 27 1.71 1.54 -0.04
C VAL A 27 0.90 0.85 1.06
N PHE A 28 1.46 0.72 2.26
CA PHE A 28 0.74 0.03 3.34
C PHE A 28 -0.43 0.85 3.88
N SER A 29 -0.29 2.17 4.04
CA SER A 29 -1.40 3.03 4.45
C SER A 29 -2.54 3.03 3.45
N GLY A 30 -2.23 3.08 2.14
CA GLY A 30 -3.24 3.02 1.09
C GLY A 30 -3.96 1.66 1.05
N PHE A 31 -3.22 0.56 1.23
CA PHE A 31 -3.82 -0.77 1.34
C PHE A 31 -4.80 -0.85 2.50
N VAL A 32 -4.38 -0.45 3.71
CA VAL A 32 -5.23 -0.47 4.91
C VAL A 32 -6.49 0.37 4.68
N LEU A 33 -6.33 1.62 4.22
CA LEU A 33 -7.47 2.51 3.95
C LEU A 33 -8.46 1.87 2.97
N SER A 34 -7.98 1.25 1.88
CA SER A 34 -8.86 0.62 0.88
C SER A 34 -9.68 -0.53 1.43
N VAL A 35 -9.10 -1.36 2.32
CA VAL A 35 -9.79 -2.50 2.94
C VAL A 35 -10.74 -2.05 4.05
N GLU A 36 -10.41 -0.98 4.76
CA GLU A 36 -11.24 -0.43 5.85
C GLU A 36 -12.50 0.26 5.32
N LEU A 37 -12.44 0.86 4.13
CA LEU A 37 -13.59 1.51 3.49
C LEU A 37 -14.66 0.54 2.99
N VAL A 38 -14.34 -0.75 2.84
CA VAL A 38 -15.25 -1.75 2.28
C VAL A 38 -15.61 -2.83 3.30
N GLY A 39 -16.74 -3.51 3.06
CA GLY A 39 -17.28 -4.57 3.92
C GLY A 39 -17.51 -5.87 3.16
N GLY A 40 -17.56 -6.98 3.91
CA GLY A 40 -17.88 -8.31 3.37
C GLY A 40 -16.89 -8.79 2.30
N ILE A 41 -17.40 -9.39 1.22
CA ILE A 41 -16.59 -9.93 0.11
C ILE A 41 -15.72 -8.86 -0.58
N TRP A 42 -16.15 -7.60 -0.55
CA TRP A 42 -15.41 -6.50 -1.16
C TRP A 42 -14.07 -6.22 -0.49
N ARG A 43 -13.86 -6.66 0.76
CA ARG A 43 -12.55 -6.59 1.42
C ARG A 43 -11.50 -7.45 0.73
N ILE A 44 -11.90 -8.65 0.31
CA ILE A 44 -11.02 -9.56 -0.45
C ILE A 44 -10.74 -8.95 -1.81
N VAL A 45 -11.79 -8.48 -2.50
CA VAL A 45 -11.66 -7.85 -3.82
C VAL A 45 -10.76 -6.62 -3.76
N ALA A 46 -10.94 -5.72 -2.80
CA ALA A 46 -10.10 -4.53 -2.62
C ALA A 46 -8.64 -4.91 -2.33
N GLY A 47 -8.42 -5.90 -1.45
CA GLY A 47 -7.08 -6.38 -1.11
C GLY A 47 -6.33 -6.97 -2.32
N VAL A 48 -6.98 -7.84 -3.10
CA VAL A 48 -6.39 -8.41 -4.32
C VAL A 48 -6.19 -7.32 -5.38
N SER A 49 -7.17 -6.42 -5.52
CA SER A 49 -7.11 -5.34 -6.51
C SER A 49 -5.97 -4.37 -6.25
N TYR A 50 -5.54 -4.21 -4.99
CA TYR A 50 -4.40 -3.37 -4.61
C TYR A 50 -3.06 -3.87 -5.17
N MET A 51 -3.00 -5.12 -5.68
CA MET A 51 -1.78 -5.69 -6.28
C MET A 51 -1.61 -5.33 -7.76
N PHE A 52 -2.69 -5.04 -8.51
CA PHE A 52 -2.60 -4.70 -9.94
C PHE A 52 -1.77 -3.44 -10.25
N PRO A 53 -1.85 -2.34 -9.46
CA PRO A 53 -1.06 -1.14 -9.72
C PRO A 53 0.45 -1.39 -9.79
N VAL A 54 0.96 -2.38 -9.05
CA VAL A 54 2.39 -2.72 -9.06
C VAL A 54 2.82 -3.17 -10.45
N SER A 55 2.11 -4.14 -11.05
CA SER A 55 2.44 -4.63 -12.39
C SER A 55 2.30 -3.55 -13.46
N VAL A 56 1.23 -2.75 -13.37
CA VAL A 56 1.03 -1.60 -14.28
C VAL A 56 2.19 -0.60 -14.14
N SER A 57 2.67 -0.35 -12.92
CA SER A 57 3.80 0.56 -12.68
C SER A 57 5.10 0.05 -13.31
N TYR A 58 5.40 -1.24 -13.21
CA TYR A 58 6.59 -1.83 -13.84
C TYR A 58 6.54 -1.75 -15.37
N MET A 59 5.40 -2.07 -15.97
CA MET A 59 5.21 -1.95 -17.43
C MET A 59 5.36 -0.50 -17.89
N THR A 60 4.79 0.43 -17.13
CA THR A 60 4.87 1.87 -17.42
C THR A 60 6.30 2.38 -17.31
N ILE A 61 7.03 2.00 -16.25
CA ILE A 61 8.44 2.38 -16.06
C ILE A 61 9.31 1.81 -17.18
N ALA A 62 9.11 0.55 -17.57
CA ALA A 62 9.84 -0.07 -18.68
C ALA A 62 9.58 0.67 -20.01
N GLY A 63 8.33 1.05 -20.27
CA GLY A 63 7.96 1.88 -21.43
C GLY A 63 8.66 3.23 -21.41
N ILE A 64 8.66 3.94 -20.28
CA ILE A 64 9.34 5.23 -20.15
C ILE A 64 10.86 5.09 -20.30
N ALA A 65 11.46 4.03 -19.75
CA ALA A 65 12.90 3.74 -19.83
C ALA A 65 13.35 3.45 -21.28
N TRP A 66 12.45 2.95 -22.14
CA TRP A 66 12.75 2.79 -23.56
C TRP A 66 13.00 4.13 -24.26
N PHE A 67 12.27 5.19 -23.89
CA PHE A 67 12.44 6.54 -24.43
C PHE A 67 13.57 7.33 -23.76
N PHE A 68 13.72 7.20 -22.44
CA PHE A 68 14.69 7.96 -21.66
C PHE A 68 15.76 7.04 -21.06
N ARG A 69 16.92 6.97 -21.73
CA ARG A 69 18.06 6.18 -21.23
C ARG A 69 18.88 6.86 -20.14
N ASP A 70 18.84 8.19 -20.07
CA ASP A 70 19.44 8.94 -18.97
C ASP A 70 18.62 8.76 -17.68
N TRP A 71 19.27 8.25 -16.64
CA TRP A 71 18.62 7.97 -15.36
C TRP A 71 17.98 9.22 -14.73
N ARG A 72 18.52 10.42 -14.97
CA ARG A 72 17.97 11.69 -14.46
C ARG A 72 16.64 12.04 -15.13
N HIS A 73 16.60 11.94 -16.46
CA HIS A 73 15.38 12.18 -17.23
C HIS A 73 14.32 11.12 -16.91
N LEU A 74 14.73 9.85 -16.79
CA LEU A 74 13.86 8.77 -16.36
C LEU A 74 13.27 9.02 -14.96
N GLN A 75 14.09 9.44 -13.99
CA GLN A 75 13.64 9.75 -12.63
C GLN A 75 12.59 10.88 -12.63
N LEU A 76 12.76 11.91 -13.46
CA LEU A 76 11.79 12.99 -13.59
C LEU A 76 10.50 12.53 -14.26
N ALA A 77 10.60 11.79 -15.37
CA ALA A 77 9.47 11.28 -16.12
C ALA A 77 8.59 10.34 -15.27
N VAL A 78 9.19 9.44 -14.50
CA VAL A 78 8.46 8.53 -13.59
C VAL A 78 7.82 9.28 -12.41
N SER A 79 8.40 10.42 -11.99
CA SER A 79 7.82 11.22 -10.90
C SER A 79 6.58 12.01 -11.33
N LEU A 80 6.43 12.31 -12.63
CA LEU A 80 5.40 13.23 -13.12
C LEU A 80 3.96 12.71 -12.89
N PRO A 81 3.62 11.44 -13.20
CA PRO A 81 2.31 10.87 -12.89
C PRO A 81 2.00 10.87 -11.40
N GLY A 82 3.03 10.79 -10.55
CA GLY A 82 2.92 10.82 -9.09
C GLY A 82 2.17 12.06 -8.57
N PHE A 83 2.33 13.21 -9.22
CA PHE A 83 1.68 14.46 -8.79
C PHE A 83 0.16 14.46 -8.98
N ILE A 84 -0.36 13.68 -9.93
CA ILE A 84 -1.81 13.53 -10.13
C ILE A 84 -2.45 12.93 -8.87
N PHE A 85 -1.75 12.00 -8.22
CA PHE A 85 -2.24 11.34 -7.02
C PHE A 85 -2.29 12.24 -5.78
N VAL A 86 -1.64 13.41 -5.79
CA VAL A 86 -1.82 14.42 -4.71
C VAL A 86 -3.28 14.88 -4.66
N GLY A 87 -3.96 14.91 -5.81
CA GLY A 87 -5.39 15.23 -5.90
C GLY A 87 -6.30 14.27 -5.14
N LEU A 88 -5.85 13.04 -4.87
CA LEU A 88 -6.64 12.05 -4.13
C LEU A 88 -6.92 12.48 -2.70
N TRP A 89 -6.10 13.37 -2.12
CA TRP A 89 -6.32 13.91 -0.78
C TRP A 89 -7.71 14.54 -0.62
N TRP A 90 -8.25 15.18 -1.66
CA TRP A 90 -9.57 15.82 -1.61
C TRP A 90 -10.73 14.88 -1.92
N VAL A 91 -10.44 13.71 -2.48
CA VAL A 91 -11.47 12.77 -2.95
C VAL A 91 -11.65 11.60 -1.97
N LEU A 92 -10.56 11.14 -1.34
CA LEU A 92 -10.59 9.99 -0.46
C LEU A 92 -11.17 10.36 0.92
N PRO A 93 -12.21 9.65 1.39
CA PRO A 93 -12.66 9.78 2.76
C PRO A 93 -11.64 9.20 3.74
N GLU A 94 -11.67 9.69 4.97
CA GLU A 94 -10.87 9.17 6.08
C GLU A 94 -11.35 7.76 6.50
N SER A 95 -10.46 6.97 7.12
CA SER A 95 -10.79 5.61 7.55
C SER A 95 -11.94 5.57 8.58
N PRO A 96 -13.02 4.80 8.33
CA PRO A 96 -14.11 4.64 9.29
C PRO A 96 -13.66 4.05 10.63
N LEU A 97 -12.74 3.08 10.61
CA LEU A 97 -12.24 2.44 11.82
C LEU A 97 -11.34 3.38 12.62
N TRP A 98 -10.52 4.17 11.94
CA TRP A 98 -9.68 5.17 12.61
C TRP A 98 -10.54 6.28 13.23
N LEU A 99 -11.57 6.77 12.53
CA LEU A 99 -12.51 7.74 13.07
C LEU A 99 -13.25 7.19 14.30
N LEU A 100 -13.64 5.92 14.28
CA LEU A 100 -14.25 5.24 15.43
C LEU A 100 -13.28 5.12 16.60
N ALA A 101 -12.02 4.75 16.35
CA ALA A 101 -10.99 4.63 17.37
C ALA A 101 -10.67 5.98 18.04
N MET A 102 -10.67 7.06 17.26
CA MET A 102 -10.44 8.43 17.72
C MET A 102 -11.67 9.10 18.36
N GLY A 103 -12.82 8.43 18.39
CA GLY A 103 -14.07 8.99 18.93
C GLY A 103 -14.68 10.10 18.06
N ARG A 104 -14.27 10.23 16.80
CA ARG A 104 -14.78 11.23 15.83
C ARG A 104 -16.09 10.75 15.19
N THR A 105 -17.12 10.55 16.00
CA THR A 105 -18.40 9.94 15.59
C THR A 105 -19.16 10.75 14.54
N LYS A 106 -19.11 12.09 14.59
CA LYS A 106 -19.77 12.96 13.59
C LYS A 106 -19.22 12.76 12.18
N GLU A 107 -17.90 12.70 12.06
CA GLU A 107 -17.24 12.50 10.77
C GLU A 107 -17.43 11.07 10.28
N LEU A 108 -17.33 10.09 11.18
CA LEU A 108 -17.62 8.70 10.87
C LEU A 108 -19.01 8.55 10.26
N LEU A 109 -20.02 9.17 10.87
CA LEU A 109 -21.39 9.15 10.39
C LEU A 109 -21.52 9.77 8.99
N SER A 110 -20.80 10.87 8.72
CA SER A 110 -20.79 11.49 7.39
C SER A 110 -20.19 10.56 6.32
N VAL A 111 -19.09 9.85 6.64
CA VAL A 111 -18.45 8.88 5.74
C VAL A 111 -19.39 7.69 5.49
N LEU A 112 -20.02 7.16 6.54
CA LEU A 112 -20.99 6.06 6.42
C LEU A 112 -22.22 6.46 5.60
N GLN A 113 -22.77 7.67 5.81
CA GLN A 113 -23.90 8.19 5.05
C GLN A 113 -23.56 8.35 3.57
N HIS A 114 -22.38 8.90 3.26
CA HIS A 114 -21.91 9.02 1.89
C HIS A 114 -21.76 7.64 1.23
N GLY A 115 -21.12 6.69 1.91
CA GLY A 115 -20.99 5.32 1.42
C GLY A 115 -22.34 4.61 1.25
N ALA A 116 -23.29 4.85 2.14
CA ALA A 116 -24.64 4.31 2.08
C ALA A 116 -25.43 4.87 0.88
N ALA A 117 -25.32 6.18 0.63
CA ALA A 117 -25.92 6.85 -0.52
C ALA A 117 -25.37 6.30 -1.85
N VAL A 118 -24.04 6.15 -1.96
CA VAL A 118 -23.39 5.56 -3.14
C VAL A 118 -23.84 4.12 -3.36
N ASN A 119 -23.94 3.33 -2.29
CA ASN A 119 -24.37 1.93 -2.35
C ASN A 119 -25.90 1.75 -2.41
N ARG A 120 -26.68 2.84 -2.40
CA ARG A 120 -28.16 2.84 -2.36
C ARG A 120 -28.72 1.95 -1.24
N LYS A 121 -28.09 2.01 -0.07
CA LYS A 121 -28.52 1.30 1.14
C LYS A 121 -28.87 2.32 2.22
N GLU A 122 -29.87 1.99 3.04
CA GLU A 122 -30.18 2.78 4.23
C GLU A 122 -29.32 2.32 5.40
N LEU A 123 -28.84 3.29 6.18
CA LEU A 123 -28.18 2.99 7.45
C LEU A 123 -29.24 2.66 8.51
N PRO A 124 -28.97 1.70 9.40
CA PRO A 124 -29.82 1.44 10.56
C PRO A 124 -30.08 2.73 11.35
N HIS A 125 -31.34 3.00 11.72
CA HIS A 125 -31.71 4.21 12.49
C HIS A 125 -31.05 4.33 13.87
N ASN A 126 -30.46 3.25 14.38
CA ASN A 126 -29.75 3.22 15.67
C ASN A 126 -28.22 3.16 15.52
N ILE A 127 -27.66 3.47 14.36
CA ILE A 127 -26.21 3.34 14.13
C ILE A 127 -25.40 4.18 15.12
N ASP A 128 -25.87 5.37 15.47
CA ASP A 128 -25.23 6.29 16.43
C ASP A 128 -25.04 5.66 17.81
N LYS A 129 -25.96 4.77 18.21
CA LYS A 129 -25.89 4.03 19.49
C LYS A 129 -25.02 2.78 19.41
N GLN A 130 -24.74 2.28 18.20
CA GLN A 130 -23.89 1.11 17.96
C GLN A 130 -22.43 1.50 17.75
N LEU A 131 -22.16 2.74 17.36
CA LEU A 131 -20.82 3.31 17.20
C LEU A 131 -20.25 3.66 18.58
N ILE A 132 -19.92 2.65 19.38
CA ILE A 132 -19.25 2.81 20.68
C ILE A 132 -17.76 3.08 20.40
N PRO A 133 -17.27 4.31 20.67
CA PRO A 133 -15.89 4.64 20.37
C PRO A 133 -14.96 3.90 21.32
N ALA A 134 -13.80 3.46 20.81
CA ALA A 134 -12.81 2.73 21.61
C ALA A 134 -12.32 3.54 22.82
N THR A 135 -12.51 4.86 22.80
CA THR A 135 -12.14 5.82 23.84
C THR A 135 -12.97 5.70 25.13
N GLU A 136 -14.19 5.12 25.10
CA GLU A 136 -14.98 4.87 26.33
C GLU A 136 -14.34 3.78 27.20
N ASN A 137 -13.57 2.87 26.60
CA ASN A 137 -12.67 2.00 27.33
C ASN A 137 -11.31 2.70 27.39
N HIS A 138 -10.89 3.22 28.55
CA HIS A 138 -9.56 3.79 28.82
C HIS A 138 -8.42 2.79 28.54
N THR A 139 -8.23 2.41 27.28
CA THR A 139 -7.22 1.49 26.80
C THR A 139 -5.99 2.33 26.49
N LYS A 140 -4.87 1.98 27.13
CA LYS A 140 -3.58 2.63 26.89
C LYS A 140 -3.31 2.66 25.38
N PRO A 141 -2.67 3.72 24.85
CA PRO A 141 -2.32 3.77 23.43
C PRO A 141 -1.56 2.50 23.06
N ALA A 142 -2.08 1.77 22.07
CA ALA A 142 -1.49 0.52 21.63
C ALA A 142 -0.06 0.79 21.14
N SER A 143 0.90 0.09 21.74
CA SER A 143 2.31 0.18 21.37
C SER A 143 2.67 -0.97 20.43
N VAL A 144 3.70 -0.78 19.61
CA VAL A 144 4.30 -1.88 18.81
C VAL A 144 4.73 -3.03 19.73
N LEU A 145 5.12 -2.73 20.97
CA LEU A 145 5.48 -3.74 21.97
C LEU A 145 4.28 -4.62 22.39
N ASP A 146 3.04 -4.15 22.23
CA ASP A 146 1.85 -4.95 22.52
C ASP A 146 1.70 -6.15 21.57
N LEU A 147 2.31 -6.10 20.37
CA LEU A 147 2.37 -7.26 19.45
C LEU A 147 3.03 -8.48 20.09
N PHE A 148 3.96 -8.27 21.01
CA PHE A 148 4.70 -9.34 21.68
C PHE A 148 4.12 -9.71 23.05
N ARG A 149 3.07 -9.00 23.49
CA ARG A 149 2.55 -9.09 24.86
C ARG A 149 1.77 -10.37 25.13
N THR A 150 0.99 -10.86 24.15
CA THR A 150 0.24 -12.12 24.31
C THR A 150 0.89 -13.25 23.49
N PRO A 151 0.92 -14.50 24.00
CA PRO A 151 1.54 -15.62 23.30
C PRO A 151 0.94 -15.87 21.90
N ARG A 152 -0.37 -15.65 21.74
CA ARG A 152 -1.05 -15.77 20.44
C ARG A 152 -0.60 -14.71 19.45
N LEU A 153 -0.55 -13.44 19.87
CA LEU A 153 -0.16 -12.33 19.00
C LEU A 153 1.33 -12.40 18.64
N ARG A 154 2.18 -12.77 19.60
CA ARG A 154 3.61 -13.01 19.36
C ARG A 154 3.83 -14.12 18.34
N ARG A 155 3.11 -15.25 18.48
CA ARG A 155 3.20 -16.37 17.54
C ARG A 155 2.77 -15.95 16.14
N ASN A 156 1.65 -15.24 16.02
CA ASN A 156 1.16 -14.77 14.73
C ASN A 156 2.14 -13.76 14.09
N THR A 157 2.66 -12.82 14.87
CA THR A 157 3.66 -11.83 14.41
C THR A 157 4.92 -12.52 13.91
N PHE A 158 5.41 -13.54 14.63
CA PHE A 158 6.59 -14.31 14.23
C PHE A 158 6.37 -15.09 12.92
N PHE A 159 5.23 -15.80 12.79
CA PHE A 159 4.91 -16.49 11.54
C PHE A 159 4.76 -15.54 10.36
N LEU A 160 4.09 -14.40 10.56
CA LEU A 160 3.99 -13.36 9.53
C LEU A 160 5.37 -12.84 9.13
N ALA A 161 6.26 -12.59 10.09
CA ALA A 161 7.62 -12.14 9.80
C ALA A 161 8.41 -13.17 8.96
N ILE A 162 8.30 -14.47 9.28
CA ILE A 162 8.95 -15.54 8.49
C ILE A 162 8.36 -15.62 7.08
N ILE A 163 7.04 -15.55 6.94
CA ILE A 163 6.35 -15.61 5.65
C ILE A 163 6.83 -14.45 4.77
N TRP A 164 6.79 -13.22 5.29
CA TRP A 164 7.25 -12.05 4.55
C TRP A 164 8.74 -12.13 4.22
N PHE A 165 9.59 -12.55 5.17
CA PHE A 165 11.02 -12.73 4.93
C PHE A 165 11.28 -13.72 3.79
N THR A 166 10.56 -14.85 3.78
CA THR A 166 10.69 -15.88 2.74
C THR A 166 10.23 -15.34 1.38
N ILE A 167 9.10 -14.63 1.33
CA ILE A 167 8.60 -14.00 0.11
C ILE A 167 9.64 -13.02 -0.46
N TYR A 168 10.19 -12.14 0.37
CA TYR A 168 11.22 -11.20 -0.08
C TYR A 168 12.50 -11.89 -0.53
N LEU A 169 12.94 -12.94 0.19
CA LEU A 169 14.12 -13.71 -0.17
C LEU A 169 13.97 -14.35 -1.55
N VAL A 170 12.83 -15.00 -1.82
CA VAL A 170 12.54 -15.61 -3.12
C VAL A 170 12.43 -14.53 -4.21
N TYR A 171 11.72 -13.43 -3.94
CA TYR A 171 11.57 -12.32 -4.88
C TYR A 171 12.93 -11.74 -5.29
N TYR A 172 13.77 -11.34 -4.33
CA TYR A 172 15.08 -10.78 -4.66
C TYR A 172 16.02 -11.83 -5.25
N GLY A 173 15.93 -13.09 -4.83
CA GLY A 173 16.66 -14.19 -5.44
C GLY A 173 16.35 -14.33 -6.93
N LEU A 174 15.08 -14.23 -7.33
CA LEU A 174 14.66 -14.23 -8.72
C LEU A 174 15.13 -12.98 -9.46
N VAL A 175 14.91 -11.79 -8.87
CA VAL A 175 15.27 -10.51 -9.51
C VAL A 175 16.78 -10.39 -9.75
N LEU A 176 17.62 -10.83 -8.81
CA LEU A 176 19.07 -10.78 -8.96
C LEU A 176 19.60 -11.80 -9.96
N ASN A 177 18.90 -12.92 -10.16
CA ASN A 177 19.26 -13.93 -11.15
C ASN A 177 18.65 -13.68 -12.54
N LEU A 178 17.82 -12.64 -12.73
CA LEU A 178 17.20 -12.30 -14.02
C LEU A 178 18.22 -12.17 -15.17
N GLY A 179 19.43 -11.67 -14.90
CA GLY A 179 20.49 -11.54 -15.91
C GLY A 179 21.13 -12.87 -16.33
N ASN A 180 21.01 -13.93 -15.51
CA ASN A 180 21.50 -15.28 -15.81
C ASN A 180 20.43 -16.18 -16.43
N ILE A 181 19.15 -15.78 -16.36
CA ILE A 181 18.07 -16.43 -17.09
C ILE A 181 18.21 -15.96 -18.54
N GLY A 182 18.78 -16.79 -19.41
CA GLY A 182 19.02 -16.44 -20.82
C GLY A 182 17.76 -15.89 -21.50
N GLY A 183 17.94 -14.97 -22.46
CA GLY A 183 16.86 -14.29 -23.17
C GLY A 183 16.90 -12.77 -23.01
N ASP A 184 15.85 -12.08 -23.46
CA ASP A 184 15.71 -10.64 -23.30
C ASP A 184 15.26 -10.31 -21.86
N LEU A 185 16.02 -9.44 -21.18
CA LEU A 185 15.79 -9.03 -19.80
C LEU A 185 14.37 -8.48 -19.58
N TYR A 186 13.81 -7.77 -20.56
CA TYR A 186 12.49 -7.18 -20.46
C TYR A 186 11.39 -8.25 -20.52
N ILE A 187 11.55 -9.27 -21.36
CA ILE A 187 10.59 -10.39 -21.49
C ILE A 187 10.59 -11.27 -20.22
N ASN A 188 11.78 -11.54 -19.67
CA ASN A 188 11.92 -12.30 -18.44
C ASN A 188 11.33 -11.54 -17.24
N SER A 189 11.52 -10.22 -17.19
CA SER A 189 10.92 -9.36 -16.16
C SER A 189 9.38 -9.39 -16.21
N VAL A 190 8.80 -9.29 -17.41
CA VAL A 190 7.34 -9.36 -17.60
C VAL A 190 6.77 -10.73 -17.20
N SER A 191 7.45 -11.82 -17.56
CA SER A 191 7.00 -13.18 -17.25
C SER A 191 6.97 -13.47 -15.75
N ILE A 192 7.98 -13.02 -15.00
CA ILE A 192 8.02 -13.15 -13.54
C ILE A 192 6.92 -12.31 -12.88
N LEU A 193 6.69 -11.09 -13.36
CA LEU A 193 5.62 -10.23 -12.87
C LEU A 193 4.23 -10.85 -13.08
N ILE A 194 4.01 -11.51 -14.22
CA ILE A 194 2.76 -12.24 -14.49
C ILE A 194 2.63 -13.44 -13.53
N PHE A 195 3.69 -14.23 -13.34
CA PHE A 195 3.68 -15.36 -12.41
C PHE A 195 3.36 -14.92 -10.97
N ILE A 196 4.00 -13.85 -10.49
CA ILE A 196 3.74 -13.29 -9.16
C ILE A 196 2.28 -12.82 -9.05
N LEU A 197 1.76 -12.14 -10.07
CA LEU A 197 0.38 -11.67 -10.08
C LEU A 197 -0.63 -12.82 -10.07
N VAL A 198 -0.36 -13.91 -10.77
CA VAL A 198 -1.20 -15.14 -10.74
C VAL A 198 -1.16 -15.81 -9.37
N LEU A 199 0.02 -15.86 -8.73
CA LEU A 199 0.20 -16.51 -7.42
C LEU A 199 -0.50 -15.75 -6.28
N PHE A 200 -0.75 -14.45 -6.45
CA PHE A 200 -1.51 -13.64 -5.49
C PHE A 200 -3.04 -13.63 -5.75
N VAL A 201 -3.48 -14.06 -6.94
CA VAL A 201 -4.90 -14.13 -7.32
C VAL A 201 -5.52 -15.51 -7.02
N LEU A 202 -4.70 -16.57 -6.93
CA LEU A 202 -5.08 -17.94 -6.56
C LEU A 202 -4.99 -18.16 -5.05
#